data_AF-A0A370XBW4-F1
#
_entry.id   AF-A0A370XBW4-F1
#
_cell.length_a   1.000
_cell.length_b   1.000
_cell.length_c   1.000
_cell.angle_alpha   90.00
_cell.angle_beta   90.00
_cell.angle_gamma   90.00
#
_symmetry.space_group_name_H-M   'P 1'
#
loop_
_entity.id
_entity.type
_entity.pdbx_description
1 polymer ?
#
loop_
_entity_poly.entity_id
_entity_poly.type
_entity_poly.pdbx_seq_one_letter_code
_entity_poly.pdbx_strand_id
1 'polypeptide(L)'
;MYQWASTVIASMASSGAIYRWEFAHRSGAQKGRWFEMAVDGSLTVNDISLALRAAQDGIGLTCLLEASARAAIDAGSLECVLDPWLPPFDGFYLYYPSRFQVPPKLRVFIDFVREWGKREAAAKSRLAIKRQPTQR
;
A
#
# COMPACT_ATOMS: atom_id res chain seq x y z
N MET A 1 -12.28 -28.90 -18.48
CA MET A 1 -10.87 -28.79 -18.07
C MET A 1 -10.37 -27.37 -18.39
N TYR A 2 -10.72 -26.39 -17.54
CA TYR A 2 -10.18 -25.03 -17.56
C TYR A 2 -10.32 -24.46 -16.14
N GLN A 3 -9.38 -24.80 -15.26
CA GLN A 3 -9.35 -24.28 -13.89
C GLN A 3 -8.26 -23.20 -13.83
N TRP A 4 -8.63 -22.00 -14.26
CA TRP A 4 -7.87 -20.77 -14.06
C TRP A 4 -7.97 -20.34 -12.59
N ALA A 5 -7.64 -21.22 -11.64
CA ALA A 5 -7.56 -20.82 -10.24
C ALA A 5 -6.27 -20.01 -10.04
N SER A 6 -6.27 -18.76 -10.51
CA SER A 6 -5.32 -17.76 -10.04
C SER A 6 -5.70 -17.50 -8.58
N THR A 7 -5.07 -18.23 -7.67
CA THR A 7 -5.34 -18.07 -6.24
C THR A 7 -5.01 -16.65 -5.84
N VAL A 8 -5.94 -16.00 -5.15
CA VAL A 8 -5.72 -14.68 -4.57
C VAL A 8 -5.83 -14.82 -3.06
N ILE A 9 -4.93 -14.14 -2.35
CA ILE A 9 -4.88 -14.09 -0.90
C ILE A 9 -5.81 -12.97 -0.46
N ALA A 10 -6.91 -13.33 0.21
CA ALA A 10 -7.84 -12.36 0.77
C ALA A 10 -7.21 -11.74 2.02
N SER A 11 -7.23 -10.40 2.13
CA SER A 11 -6.79 -9.71 3.33
C SER A 11 -8.00 -9.50 4.24
N MET A 12 -7.85 -9.75 5.54
CA MET A 12 -8.91 -9.54 6.53
C MET A 12 -8.63 -8.26 7.31
N ALA A 13 -9.62 -7.37 7.37
CA ALA A 13 -9.59 -6.20 8.23
C ALA A 13 -9.64 -6.62 9.71
N SER A 14 -9.23 -5.72 10.61
CA SER A 14 -9.31 -5.95 12.06
C SER A 14 -10.73 -6.22 12.58
N SER A 15 -11.76 -5.88 11.79
CA SER A 15 -13.18 -6.16 12.07
C SER A 15 -13.61 -7.59 11.73
N GLY A 16 -12.75 -8.42 11.13
CA GLY A 16 -13.10 -9.75 10.63
C GLY A 16 -13.74 -9.75 9.23
N ALA A 17 -13.97 -8.58 8.64
CA ALA A 17 -14.44 -8.47 7.26
C ALA A 17 -13.28 -8.71 6.28
N ILE A 18 -13.57 -9.38 5.16
CA ILE A 18 -12.63 -9.49 4.04
C ILE A 18 -12.51 -8.11 3.40
N TYR A 19 -11.29 -7.57 3.36
CA TYR A 19 -10.96 -6.32 2.71
C TYR A 19 -11.26 -6.42 1.22
N ARG A 20 -12.11 -5.51 0.74
CA ARG A 20 -12.38 -5.35 -0.69
C ARG A 20 -11.21 -4.60 -1.29
N TRP A 21 -10.67 -5.14 -2.37
CA TRP A 21 -9.53 -4.54 -3.03
C TRP A 21 -9.99 -3.31 -3.78
N GLU A 22 -9.36 -2.17 -3.47
CA GLU A 22 -9.65 -0.87 -4.07
C GLU A 22 -8.68 -0.63 -5.23
N PHE A 23 -9.22 -0.24 -6.38
CA PHE A 23 -8.46 0.05 -7.58
C PHE A 23 -8.91 1.36 -8.20
N ALA A 24 -7.97 2.08 -8.81
CA ALA A 24 -8.28 3.20 -9.69
C ALA A 24 -7.25 3.26 -10.80
N HIS A 25 -7.72 3.49 -12.03
CA HIS A 25 -6.81 3.60 -13.15
C HIS A 25 -5.90 4.84 -12.97
N ARG A 26 -4.60 4.67 -13.19
CA ARG A 26 -3.58 5.69 -12.93
C ARG A 26 -3.52 6.77 -14.02
N SER A 27 -3.87 6.43 -15.24
CA SER A 27 -3.75 7.28 -16.45
C SER A 27 -4.99 7.23 -17.36
N GLY A 28 -5.01 7.96 -18.47
CA GLY A 28 -6.11 7.87 -19.46
C GLY A 28 -7.47 8.43 -19.02
N ALA A 29 -8.51 8.15 -19.79
CA ALA A 29 -9.86 8.70 -19.61
C ALA A 29 -10.56 8.22 -18.32
N GLN A 30 -10.07 7.14 -17.71
CA GLN A 30 -10.62 6.57 -16.47
C GLN A 30 -9.79 6.95 -15.23
N LYS A 31 -8.85 7.90 -15.35
CA LYS A 31 -8.01 8.34 -14.23
C LYS A 31 -8.86 8.78 -13.03
N GLY A 32 -8.59 8.20 -11.86
CA GLY A 32 -9.28 8.56 -10.61
C GLY A 32 -10.69 7.97 -10.47
N ARG A 33 -11.12 7.11 -11.40
CA ARG A 33 -12.34 6.33 -11.23
C ARG A 33 -12.06 5.12 -10.33
N TRP A 34 -12.52 5.21 -9.09
CA TRP A 34 -12.39 4.15 -8.11
C TRP A 34 -13.43 3.05 -8.32
N PHE A 35 -13.01 1.82 -8.06
CA PHE A 35 -13.90 0.68 -7.91
C PHE A 35 -13.31 -0.29 -6.90
N GLU A 36 -14.19 -1.12 -6.34
CA GLU A 36 -13.83 -2.13 -5.35
C GLU A 36 -14.19 -3.51 -5.87
N MET A 37 -13.38 -4.51 -5.55
CA MET A 37 -13.69 -5.90 -5.82
C MET A 37 -13.58 -6.74 -4.55
N ALA A 38 -14.63 -7.52 -4.28
CA ALA A 38 -14.52 -8.62 -3.34
C ALA A 38 -13.74 -9.74 -4.01
N VAL A 39 -12.66 -10.17 -3.37
CA VAL A 39 -11.89 -11.29 -3.85
C VAL A 39 -12.21 -12.50 -3.01
N ASP A 40 -12.66 -13.56 -3.66
CA ASP A 40 -12.85 -14.87 -3.03
C ASP A 40 -11.56 -15.66 -3.18
N GLY A 41 -10.93 -15.96 -2.04
CA GLY A 41 -9.60 -16.55 -1.97
C GLY A 41 -9.58 -17.77 -1.08
N SER A 42 -8.80 -18.79 -1.45
CA SER A 42 -8.63 -20.01 -0.64
C SER A 42 -7.84 -19.79 0.65
N LEU A 43 -7.19 -18.63 0.79
CA LEU A 43 -6.45 -18.21 1.97
C LEU A 43 -6.87 -16.79 2.37
N THR A 44 -7.29 -16.64 3.62
CA THR A 44 -7.58 -15.34 4.24
C THR A 44 -6.60 -15.10 5.38
N VAL A 45 -5.91 -13.95 5.38
CA VAL A 45 -4.91 -13.58 6.38
C VAL A 45 -5.13 -12.15 6.85
N ASN A 46 -4.81 -11.87 8.12
CA ASN A 46 -4.84 -10.52 8.70
C ASN A 46 -3.45 -9.97 9.04
N ASP A 47 -2.40 -10.69 8.67
CA ASP A 47 -1.01 -10.31 8.91
C ASP A 47 -0.28 -10.06 7.58
N ILE A 48 0.39 -8.91 7.50
CA ILE A 48 1.11 -8.48 6.29
C ILE A 48 2.30 -9.39 5.99
N SER A 49 3.02 -9.84 7.02
CA SER A 49 4.20 -10.69 6.84
C SER A 49 3.82 -12.07 6.32
N LEU A 50 2.72 -12.62 6.83
CA LEU A 50 2.16 -13.88 6.36
C LEU A 50 1.61 -13.75 4.93
N ALA A 51 0.93 -12.66 4.60
CA ALA A 51 0.46 -12.39 3.24
C ALA A 51 1.62 -12.29 2.25
N LEU A 52 2.68 -11.57 2.62
CA LEU A 52 3.89 -11.42 1.80
C LEU A 52 4.57 -12.76 1.57
N ARG A 53 4.75 -13.55 2.64
CA ARG A 53 5.37 -14.87 2.55
C ARG A 53 4.57 -15.82 1.67
N ALA A 54 3.24 -15.86 1.84
CA ALA A 54 2.35 -16.67 1.02
C ALA A 54 2.45 -16.29 -0.47
N ALA A 55 2.54 -15.00 -0.79
CA ALA A 55 2.74 -14.55 -2.16
C ALA A 55 4.11 -14.99 -2.72
N GLN A 56 5.18 -14.90 -1.92
CA GLN A 56 6.53 -15.34 -2.30
C GLN A 56 6.61 -16.86 -2.52
N ASP A 57 5.86 -17.63 -1.74
CA ASP A 57 5.76 -19.09 -1.89
C ASP A 57 4.82 -19.50 -3.05
N GLY A 58 4.29 -18.55 -3.82
CA GLY A 58 3.45 -18.80 -4.99
C GLY A 58 2.03 -19.24 -4.66
N ILE A 59 1.58 -19.03 -3.41
CA ILE A 59 0.23 -19.40 -2.97
C ILE A 59 -0.82 -18.53 -3.67
N GLY A 60 -0.50 -17.28 -4.00
CA GLY A 60 -1.42 -16.41 -4.73
C GLY A 60 -0.99 -14.94 -4.81
N LEU A 61 -1.88 -14.10 -5.34
CA LEU A 61 -1.70 -12.64 -5.39
C LEU A 61 -2.07 -12.00 -4.05
N THR A 62 -1.41 -10.91 -3.67
CA THR A 62 -1.76 -10.11 -2.49
C THR A 62 -1.76 -8.62 -2.82
N CYS A 63 -2.62 -7.85 -2.16
CA CYS A 63 -2.68 -6.40 -2.28
C CYS A 63 -2.18 -5.80 -0.96
N LEU A 64 -0.96 -5.26 -0.98
CA LEU A 64 -0.26 -4.72 0.18
C LEU A 64 0.24 -3.31 -0.10
N LEU A 65 0.58 -2.57 0.96
CA LEU A 65 1.30 -1.32 0.82
C LEU A 65 2.66 -1.56 0.14
N GLU A 66 2.99 -0.70 -0.83
CA GLU A 66 4.26 -0.78 -1.59
C GLU A 66 5.48 -0.85 -0.67
N ALA A 67 5.47 -0.11 0.44
CA ALA A 67 6.57 -0.12 1.41
C ALA A 67 6.85 -1.52 2.00
N SER A 68 5.82 -2.34 2.18
CA SER A 68 5.95 -3.70 2.72
C SER A 68 6.48 -4.68 1.67
N ALA A 69 6.10 -4.50 0.40
CA ALA A 69 6.50 -5.39 -0.69
C ALA A 69 7.81 -4.96 -1.38
N ARG A 70 8.26 -3.71 -1.21
CA ARG A 70 9.41 -3.13 -1.92
C ARG A 70 10.65 -4.02 -1.86
N ALA A 71 11.02 -4.53 -0.69
CA ALA A 71 12.21 -5.37 -0.56
C ALA A 71 12.10 -6.68 -1.36
N ALA A 72 10.91 -7.28 -1.40
CA ALA A 72 10.66 -8.51 -2.15
C ALA A 72 10.61 -8.27 -3.67
N ILE A 73 10.10 -7.11 -4.09
CA ILE A 73 10.08 -6.67 -5.49
C ILE A 73 11.50 -6.36 -5.97
N ASP A 74 12.26 -5.58 -5.21
CA ASP A 74 13.65 -5.24 -5.53
C ASP A 74 14.54 -6.49 -5.61
N ALA A 75 14.21 -7.54 -4.82
CA ALA A 75 14.88 -8.84 -4.87
C ALA A 75 14.41 -9.75 -6.03
N GLY A 76 13.39 -9.36 -6.79
CA GLY A 76 12.80 -10.16 -7.87
C GLY A 76 11.99 -11.37 -7.40
N SER A 77 11.74 -11.50 -6.09
CA SER A 77 10.91 -12.57 -5.51
C SER A 77 9.41 -12.32 -5.64
N LEU A 78 9.02 -11.07 -5.94
CA LEU A 78 7.65 -10.66 -6.23
C LEU A 78 7.65 -9.69 -7.41
N GLU A 79 6.54 -9.66 -8.15
CA GLU A 79 6.30 -8.72 -9.24
C GLU A 79 4.95 -8.04 -9.04
N CYS A 80 4.85 -6.76 -9.42
CA CYS A 80 3.57 -6.06 -9.41
C CYS A 80 2.86 -6.24 -10.77
N VAL A 81 1.73 -6.95 -10.75
CA VAL A 81 0.98 -7.32 -11.98
C VAL A 81 -0.17 -6.36 -12.32
N LEU A 82 -0.55 -5.46 -11.39
CA LEU A 82 -1.68 -4.53 -11.56
C LEU A 82 -1.27 -3.05 -11.47
N ASP A 83 0.00 -2.75 -11.75
CA ASP A 83 0.58 -1.40 -11.73
C ASP A 83 -0.29 -0.28 -12.37
N PRO A 84 -0.99 -0.50 -13.50
CA PRO A 84 -1.86 0.52 -14.10
C PRO A 84 -3.10 0.89 -13.27
N TRP A 85 -3.51 0.01 -12.35
CA TRP A 85 -4.72 0.10 -11.53
C TRP A 85 -4.44 0.48 -10.08
N LEU A 86 -3.18 0.70 -9.73
CA LEU A 86 -2.72 1.09 -8.39
C LEU A 86 -2.42 2.59 -8.39
N PRO A 87 -3.34 3.45 -7.93
CA PRO A 87 -3.07 4.87 -7.81
C PRO A 87 -2.04 5.13 -6.70
N PRO A 88 -1.34 6.28 -6.73
CA PRO A 88 -0.46 6.68 -5.64
C PRO A 88 -1.22 6.73 -4.31
N PHE A 89 -0.60 6.21 -3.26
CA PHE A 89 -1.13 6.32 -1.90
C PHE A 89 -0.94 7.75 -1.37
N ASP A 90 -2.03 8.44 -1.05
CA ASP A 90 -2.02 9.84 -0.55
C ASP A 90 -1.37 9.99 0.85
N GLY A 91 -0.99 8.87 1.48
CA GLY A 91 -0.31 8.84 2.76
C GLY A 91 -1.25 8.54 3.92
N PHE A 92 -0.66 8.55 5.12
CA PHE A 92 -1.39 8.28 6.36
C PHE A 92 -2.06 9.56 6.88
N TYR A 93 -3.30 9.41 7.35
CA TYR A 93 -4.05 10.46 8.00
C TYR A 93 -4.09 10.22 9.52
N LEU A 94 -3.90 11.28 10.30
CA LEU A 94 -4.09 11.23 11.75
C LEU A 94 -5.55 11.56 12.08
N TYR A 95 -6.34 10.54 12.42
CA TYR A 95 -7.72 10.72 12.87
C TYR A 95 -7.77 10.97 14.38
N TYR A 96 -8.48 12.02 14.79
CA TYR A 96 -8.86 12.27 16.18
C TYR A 96 -10.33 12.72 16.23
N PRO A 97 -11.12 12.29 17.23
CA PRO A 97 -12.54 12.62 17.32
C PRO A 97 -12.73 14.13 17.57
N SER A 98 -13.00 14.86 16.50
CA SER A 98 -13.15 16.32 16.52
C SER A 98 -14.61 16.72 16.77
N ARG A 99 -14.93 17.08 18.02
CA ARG A 99 -16.09 17.95 18.35
C ARG A 99 -15.74 19.13 19.25
N PHE A 100 -14.54 19.15 19.83
CA PHE A 100 -14.03 20.18 20.73
C PHE A 100 -12.65 20.68 20.28
N GLN A 101 -12.20 21.80 20.84
CA GLN A 101 -10.85 22.33 20.60
C GLN A 101 -9.78 21.24 20.78
N VAL A 102 -8.89 21.11 19.80
CA VAL A 102 -7.76 20.18 19.83
C VAL A 102 -6.96 20.41 21.11
N PRO A 103 -6.81 19.40 22.00
CA PRO A 103 -6.03 19.55 23.23
C PRO A 103 -4.60 20.05 22.92
N PRO A 104 -4.03 20.95 23.74
CA PRO A 104 -2.70 21.51 23.48
C PRO A 104 -1.61 20.46 23.24
N LYS A 105 -1.64 19.36 23.99
CA LYS A 105 -0.69 18.24 23.80
C LYS A 105 -0.82 17.57 22.43
N LEU A 106 -2.05 17.36 21.96
CA LEU A 106 -2.30 16.78 20.63
C LEU A 106 -1.89 17.75 19.53
N ARG A 107 -2.08 19.05 19.72
CA ARG A 107 -1.60 20.07 18.78
C ARG A 107 -0.08 20.02 18.62
N VAL A 108 0.66 20.02 19.73
CA VAL A 108 2.13 19.89 19.71
C VAL A 108 2.57 18.60 19.02
N PHE A 109 1.88 17.48 19.27
CA PHE A 109 2.16 16.22 18.59
C PHE A 109 1.88 16.30 17.08
N ILE A 110 0.76 16.88 16.67
CA ILE A 110 0.44 17.10 15.24
C ILE A 110 1.53 17.94 14.58
N ASP A 111 1.94 19.02 15.23
CA ASP A 111 2.99 19.91 14.72
C ASP A 111 4.33 19.17 14.59
N PHE A 112 4.68 18.35 15.59
CA PHE A 112 5.85 17.48 15.54
C PHE A 112 5.80 16.49 14.38
N VAL A 113 4.71 15.74 14.20
CA VAL A 113 4.56 14.75 13.13
C VAL A 113 4.61 15.41 11.75
N ARG A 114 3.99 16.59 11.59
CA ARG A 114 4.04 17.38 10.35
C ARG A 114 5.46 17.81 10.01
N GLU A 115 6.20 18.31 11.00
CA GLU A 115 7.58 18.75 10.82
C GLU A 115 8.52 17.56 10.53
N TRP A 116 8.33 16.45 11.24
CA TRP A 116 9.07 15.20 10.98
C TRP A 116 8.82 14.68 9.56
N GLY A 117 7.57 14.65 9.09
CA GLY A 117 7.22 14.23 7.74
C GLY A 117 7.86 15.10 6.64
N LYS A 118 7.92 16.43 6.84
CA LYS A 118 8.61 17.34 5.90
C LYS A 118 10.12 17.05 5.81
N ARG A 119 10.76 16.75 6.93
CA ARG A 119 12.20 16.42 6.98
C ARG A 119 12.50 15.10 6.28
N GLU A 120 11.68 14.09 6.52
CA GLU A 120 11.78 12.78 5.86
C GLU A 120 11.61 12.91 4.33
N ALA A 121 10.61 13.67 3.87
CA ALA A 121 10.43 13.93 2.45
C ALA A 121 11.65 14.65 1.83
N ALA A 122 12.18 15.68 2.51
CA ALA A 122 13.38 16.38 2.06
C ALA A 122 14.64 15.49 2.04
N ALA A 123 14.79 14.59 3.01
CA ALA A 123 15.89 13.63 3.05
C ALA A 123 15.82 12.62 1.90
N LYS A 124 14.63 12.07 1.63
CA LYS A 124 14.39 11.16 0.50
C LYS A 124 14.66 11.83 -0.86
N SER A 125 14.24 13.08 -1.05
CA SER A 125 14.53 13.85 -2.27
C SER A 125 16.04 14.08 -2.47
N ARG A 126 16.80 14.34 -1.40
CA ARG A 126 18.26 14.49 -1.47
C ARG A 126 18.98 13.18 -1.80
N LEU A 127 18.49 12.06 -1.26
CA LEU A 127 19.02 10.73 -1.55
C LEU A 127 18.71 10.28 -2.99
N ALA A 128 17.54 10.63 -3.53
CA ALA A 128 17.16 10.34 -4.91
C ALA A 128 18.04 11.09 -5.94
N ILE A 129 18.37 12.36 -5.68
CA ILE A 129 19.24 13.17 -6.55
C ILE A 129 20.68 12.61 -6.62
N LYS A 130 21.20 12.02 -5.53
CA LYS A 130 22.55 11.43 -5.50
C LYS A 130 22.66 10.07 -6.20
N ARG A 131 21.54 9.43 -6.57
CA ARG A 131 21.52 8.08 -7.15
C ARG A 131 21.47 8.04 -8.68
N GLN A 132 21.45 9.18 -9.39
CA GLN A 132 21.61 9.16 -10.85
C GLN A 132 23.04 8.69 -11.20
N PRO A 133 23.22 7.50 -11.83
CA PRO A 133 24.50 7.14 -12.37
C PRO A 133 24.75 8.01 -13.60
N THR A 134 25.95 8.59 -13.65
CA THR A 134 26.54 9.20 -14.83
C THR A 134 26.49 8.16 -15.95
N GLN A 135 25.49 8.26 -16.82
CA GLN A 135 25.42 7.51 -18.07
C GLN A 135 26.65 7.92 -18.90
N ARG A 136 27.50 6.94 -19.20
CA ARG A 136 28.65 7.05 -20.10
C ARG A 136 28.51 5.95 -21.13
#